data_AF-A0A939X9H1-F1
#
_entry.id   AF-A0A939X9H1-F1
#
_cell.length_a   1.000
_cell.length_b   1.000
_cell.length_c   1.000
_cell.angle_alpha   90.00
_cell.angle_beta   90.00
_cell.angle_gamma   90.00
#
_symmetry.space_group_name_H-M   'P 1'
#
loop_
_entity.id
_entity.type
_entity.pdbx_description
1 polymer ?
#
loop_
_entity_poly.entity_id
_entity_poly.type
_entity_poly.pdbx_seq_one_letter_code
_entity_poly.pdbx_strand_id
1 'polypeptide(L)'
;DKQKGIYLDSASLMSIEHVLFSKYMMYRAVYWHKYVRIATAMMKKTIFAALKKNVICPEELYSLDDSSIFTLIGSKNFEEKFCAEQLEKHSLFQIIAEIPFDGNNSRHTELEDLEKRTAAEIKLAEAAGTKLCNLLIDIPERISFESNLWISGENCPFSSSSTVFTPDTVKAFTQNLRIIRLGLCREEASEQRIKKLKSEFEALLGSGAHKTFPSNSQSSAPQQVSASRKLER
;
A
#
# COMPACT_ATOMS: atom_id res chain seq x y z
N ASP A 1 11.24 2.08 -36.09
CA ASP A 1 10.21 2.84 -36.82
C ASP A 1 9.89 4.10 -36.02
N LYS A 2 10.06 5.31 -36.58
CA LYS A 2 9.83 6.58 -35.84
C LYS A 2 8.35 6.79 -35.48
N GLN A 3 7.42 6.10 -36.16
CA GLN A 3 5.98 6.20 -35.87
C GLN A 3 5.54 5.19 -34.80
N LYS A 4 6.13 3.99 -34.77
CA LYS A 4 5.74 2.91 -33.85
C LYS A 4 6.63 2.76 -32.62
N GLY A 5 7.77 3.43 -32.57
CA GLY A 5 8.72 3.33 -31.45
C GLY A 5 9.35 1.94 -31.34
N ILE A 6 9.35 1.37 -30.13
CA ILE A 6 9.81 0.00 -29.85
C ILE A 6 8.70 -0.98 -30.20
N TYR A 7 9.00 -1.93 -31.09
CA TYR A 7 8.11 -3.05 -31.43
C TYR A 7 8.81 -4.36 -31.12
N LEU A 8 8.01 -5.41 -30.88
CA LEU A 8 8.46 -6.75 -30.55
C LEU A 8 7.95 -7.74 -31.59
N ASP A 9 8.76 -8.76 -31.84
CA ASP A 9 8.35 -9.87 -32.69
C ASP A 9 7.33 -10.75 -31.98
N SER A 10 6.41 -11.38 -32.73
CA SER A 10 5.42 -12.29 -32.18
C SER A 10 6.05 -13.47 -31.42
N ALA A 11 7.27 -13.89 -31.78
CA ALA A 11 7.99 -14.92 -31.03
C ALA A 11 8.36 -14.49 -29.60
N SER A 12 8.35 -13.18 -29.30
CA SER A 12 8.68 -12.63 -27.98
C SER A 12 7.45 -12.52 -27.05
N LEU A 13 6.26 -12.93 -27.50
CA LEU A 13 5.01 -12.74 -26.76
C LEU A 13 5.08 -13.32 -25.35
N MET A 14 5.51 -14.58 -25.22
CA MET A 14 5.67 -15.25 -23.92
C MET A 14 6.65 -14.51 -22.99
N SER A 15 7.70 -13.89 -23.55
CA SER A 15 8.65 -13.13 -22.73
C SER A 15 8.00 -11.88 -22.13
N ILE A 16 7.13 -11.20 -22.86
CA ILE A 16 6.36 -10.05 -22.36
C ILE A 16 5.40 -10.50 -21.25
N GLU A 17 4.71 -11.61 -21.48
CA GLU A 17 3.78 -12.19 -20.50
C GLU A 17 4.49 -12.54 -19.19
N HIS A 18 5.68 -13.13 -19.27
CA HIS A 18 6.51 -13.40 -18.09
C HIS A 18 6.90 -12.12 -17.36
N VAL A 19 7.33 -11.07 -18.07
CA VAL A 19 7.68 -9.80 -17.42
C VAL A 19 6.48 -9.16 -16.73
N LEU A 20 5.31 -9.16 -17.36
CA LEU A 20 4.08 -8.63 -16.76
C LEU A 20 3.63 -9.46 -15.56
N PHE A 21 3.76 -10.79 -15.63
CA PHE A 21 3.47 -11.65 -14.50
C PHE A 21 4.45 -11.44 -13.34
N SER A 22 5.75 -11.31 -13.63
CA SER A 22 6.76 -10.97 -12.63
C SER A 22 6.47 -9.62 -11.98
N LYS A 23 6.06 -8.60 -12.75
CA LYS A 23 5.60 -7.31 -12.21
C LYS A 23 4.44 -7.50 -11.25
N TYR A 24 3.45 -8.32 -11.60
CA TYR A 24 2.30 -8.62 -10.74
C TYR A 24 2.74 -9.28 -9.42
N MET A 25 3.61 -10.29 -9.51
CA MET A 25 4.17 -10.99 -8.35
C MET A 25 4.92 -10.04 -7.42
N MET A 26 5.74 -9.15 -7.97
CA MET A 26 6.48 -8.14 -7.20
C MET A 26 5.57 -7.18 -6.46
N TYR A 27 4.52 -6.67 -7.10
CA TYR A 27 3.54 -5.82 -6.40
C TYR A 27 2.84 -6.57 -5.29
N ARG A 28 2.40 -7.80 -5.54
CA ARG A 28 1.68 -8.61 -4.55
C ARG A 28 2.53 -8.97 -3.33
N ALA A 29 3.77 -9.40 -3.56
CA ALA A 29 4.61 -9.98 -2.52
C ALA A 29 5.47 -8.94 -1.78
N VAL A 30 5.89 -7.87 -2.46
CA VAL A 30 6.88 -6.93 -1.94
C VAL A 30 6.28 -5.53 -1.81
N TYR A 31 5.98 -4.88 -2.94
CA TYR A 31 5.67 -3.44 -2.93
C TYR A 31 4.38 -3.10 -2.19
N TRP A 32 3.37 -3.97 -2.29
CA TRP A 32 2.09 -3.82 -1.58
C TRP A 32 1.91 -4.80 -0.44
N HIS A 33 3.02 -5.31 0.10
CA HIS A 33 3.00 -6.05 1.34
C HIS A 33 2.48 -5.16 2.47
N LYS A 34 1.51 -5.67 3.24
CA LYS A 34 0.71 -4.89 4.18
C LYS A 34 1.53 -4.08 5.20
N TYR A 35 2.65 -4.61 5.69
CA TYR A 35 3.50 -3.89 6.65
C TYR A 35 4.36 -2.81 5.99
N VAL A 36 4.84 -3.05 4.77
CA VAL A 36 5.53 -2.01 3.98
C VAL A 36 4.58 -0.86 3.72
N ARG A 37 3.34 -1.18 3.32
CA ARG A 37 2.27 -0.20 3.11
C ARG A 37 1.95 0.64 4.34
N ILE A 38 1.80 0.01 5.52
CA ILE A 38 1.56 0.75 6.75
C ILE A 38 2.74 1.65 7.09
N ALA A 39 3.97 1.17 6.99
CA ALA A 39 5.17 2.01 7.19
C ALA A 39 5.19 3.22 6.24
N THR A 40 4.94 2.99 4.95
CA THR A 40 4.83 4.05 3.94
C THR A 40 3.73 5.04 4.29
N ALA A 41 2.55 4.57 4.70
CA ALA A 41 1.44 5.44 5.06
C ALA A 41 1.72 6.27 6.33
N MET A 42 2.43 5.70 7.32
CA MET A 42 2.89 6.43 8.52
C MET A 42 3.79 7.60 8.13
N MET A 43 4.84 7.35 7.33
CA MET A 43 5.74 8.39 6.87
C MET A 43 5.03 9.42 5.96
N LYS A 44 4.18 8.95 5.05
CA LYS A 44 3.39 9.80 4.14
C LYS A 44 2.48 10.76 4.92
N LYS A 45 1.80 10.27 5.97
CA LYS A 45 0.98 11.08 6.85
C LYS A 45 1.81 12.17 7.54
N THR A 46 2.97 11.81 8.08
CA THR A 46 3.87 12.76 8.73
C THR A 46 4.34 13.86 7.76
N ILE A 47 4.87 13.49 6.59
CA ILE A 47 5.39 14.44 5.60
C ILE A 47 4.26 15.33 5.07
N PHE A 48 3.12 14.74 4.73
CA PHE A 48 1.97 15.49 4.22
C PHE A 48 1.49 16.54 5.25
N ALA A 49 1.37 16.16 6.52
CA ALA A 49 0.98 17.08 7.58
C ALA A 49 2.03 18.18 7.81
N ALA A 50 3.32 17.83 7.78
CA ALA A 50 4.41 18.79 7.96
C ALA A 50 4.44 19.86 6.86
N LEU A 51 4.29 19.44 5.59
CA LEU A 51 4.21 20.33 4.44
C LEU A 51 2.95 21.20 4.52
N LYS A 52 1.79 20.61 4.81
CA LYS A 52 0.51 21.35 4.91
C LYS A 52 0.53 22.40 6.02
N LYS A 53 1.20 22.12 7.14
CA LYS A 53 1.37 23.05 8.26
C LYS A 53 2.54 24.03 8.06
N ASN A 54 3.24 23.98 6.93
CA ASN A 54 4.45 24.77 6.64
C ASN A 54 5.54 24.62 7.72
N VAL A 55 5.63 23.45 8.35
CA VAL A 55 6.65 23.11 9.36
C VAL A 55 7.97 22.70 8.69
N ILE A 56 7.84 22.13 7.49
CA ILE A 56 8.93 21.77 6.59
C ILE A 56 8.56 22.35 5.21
N CYS A 57 9.53 22.94 4.53
CA CYS A 57 9.41 23.36 3.14
C CYS A 57 9.81 22.22 2.20
N PRO A 58 9.19 22.07 1.02
CA PRO A 58 9.55 21.03 0.04
C PRO A 58 11.05 21.01 -0.30
N GLU A 59 11.69 22.17 -0.35
CA GLU A 59 13.11 22.33 -0.69
C GLU A 59 14.04 21.65 0.33
N GLU A 60 13.64 21.61 1.61
CA GLU A 60 14.40 20.95 2.68
C GLU A 60 14.48 19.43 2.47
N LEU A 61 13.58 18.83 1.68
CA LEU A 61 13.52 17.37 1.49
C LEU A 61 14.53 16.83 0.47
N TYR A 62 14.97 17.64 -0.51
CA TYR A 62 15.79 17.15 -1.62
C TYR A 62 17.20 16.71 -1.23
N SER A 63 17.74 17.25 -0.14
CA SER A 63 19.10 16.97 0.33
C SER A 63 19.17 15.92 1.43
N LEU A 64 18.04 15.29 1.79
CA LEU A 64 17.97 14.36 2.91
C LEU A 64 18.19 12.92 2.47
N ASP A 65 18.93 12.18 3.28
CA ASP A 65 18.90 10.73 3.29
C ASP A 65 17.87 10.20 4.30
N ASP A 66 17.75 8.87 4.36
CA ASP A 66 16.80 8.18 5.23
C ASP A 66 17.01 8.47 6.72
N SER A 67 18.23 8.78 7.18
CA SER A 67 18.50 9.09 8.59
C SER A 67 18.23 10.56 8.91
N SER A 68 18.57 11.43 7.96
CA SER A 68 18.43 12.88 8.06
C SER A 68 16.97 13.30 8.10
N ILE A 69 16.08 12.56 7.41
CA ILE A 69 14.65 12.86 7.46
C ILE A 69 14.04 12.64 8.84
N PHE A 70 14.42 11.58 9.56
CA PHE A 70 13.97 11.36 10.94
C PHE A 70 14.50 12.45 11.89
N THR A 71 15.77 12.84 11.71
CA THR A 71 16.39 13.92 12.48
C THR A 71 15.64 15.25 12.26
N LEU A 72 15.35 15.60 11.00
CA LEU A 72 14.60 16.79 10.65
C LEU A 72 13.19 16.77 11.25
N ILE A 73 12.45 15.67 11.11
CA ILE A 73 11.10 15.54 11.65
C ILE A 73 11.11 15.65 13.19
N GLY A 74 12.07 14.99 13.84
CA GLY A 74 12.22 14.98 15.30
C GLY A 74 12.46 16.38 15.88
N SER A 75 13.16 17.25 15.15
CA SER A 75 13.44 18.63 15.58
C SER A 75 12.24 19.57 15.49
N LYS A 76 11.14 19.15 14.85
CA LYS A 76 9.95 19.98 14.65
C LYS A 76 8.85 19.62 15.66
N ASN A 77 7.89 20.54 15.84
CA ASN A 77 6.78 20.35 16.78
C ASN A 77 5.42 20.33 16.07
N PHE A 78 4.91 19.12 15.81
CA PHE A 78 3.60 18.87 15.24
C PHE A 78 3.14 17.45 15.62
N GLU A 79 1.83 17.23 15.70
CA GLU A 79 1.28 15.99 16.28
C GLU A 79 1.54 14.73 15.43
N GLU A 80 1.47 14.85 14.10
CA GLU A 80 1.60 13.73 13.15
C GLU A 80 3.05 13.24 13.01
N LYS A 81 4.02 13.93 13.61
CA LYS A 81 5.40 13.42 13.73
C LYS A 81 5.46 12.12 14.50
N PHE A 82 4.46 11.88 15.37
CA PHE A 82 4.29 10.64 16.11
C PHE A 82 4.36 9.40 15.18
N CYS A 83 3.78 9.46 13.97
CA CYS A 83 3.85 8.32 13.05
C CYS A 83 5.29 8.00 12.63
N ALA A 84 6.11 9.02 12.34
CA ALA A 84 7.53 8.83 12.02
C ALA A 84 8.33 8.35 13.25
N GLU A 85 8.06 8.89 14.44
CA GLU A 85 8.72 8.45 15.68
C GLU A 85 8.41 6.98 16.02
N GLN A 86 7.18 6.51 15.76
CA GLN A 86 6.83 5.11 15.91
C GLN A 86 7.50 4.23 14.86
N LEU A 87 7.57 4.72 13.61
CA LEU A 87 8.23 4.01 12.52
C LEU A 87 9.74 3.82 12.78
N GLU A 88 10.42 4.85 13.27
CA GLU A 88 11.84 4.82 13.65
C GLU A 88 12.10 3.77 14.75
N LYS A 89 11.15 3.60 15.68
CA LYS A 89 11.19 2.58 16.74
C LYS A 89 10.73 1.20 16.28
N HIS A 90 10.49 1.00 14.98
CA HIS A 90 9.90 -0.22 14.40
C HIS A 90 8.53 -0.60 15.00
N SER A 91 7.81 0.35 15.59
CA SER A 91 6.47 0.16 16.16
C SER A 91 5.41 0.48 15.11
N LEU A 92 5.19 -0.46 14.20
CA LEU A 92 4.17 -0.28 13.16
C LEU A 92 2.76 -0.33 13.74
N PHE A 93 1.89 0.51 13.20
CA PHE A 93 0.47 0.49 13.50
C PHE A 93 -0.12 -0.88 13.17
N GLN A 94 -1.03 -1.34 14.04
CA GLN A 94 -1.77 -2.56 13.80
C GLN A 94 -2.81 -2.31 12.71
N ILE A 95 -2.87 -3.22 11.73
CA ILE A 95 -3.94 -3.21 10.73
C ILE A 95 -5.18 -3.78 11.39
N ILE A 96 -6.22 -2.95 11.51
CA ILE A 96 -7.47 -3.33 12.16
C ILE A 96 -8.58 -3.61 11.15
N ALA A 97 -8.52 -3.10 9.92
CA ALA A 97 -9.47 -3.42 8.87
C ALA A 97 -8.79 -3.44 7.49
N GLU A 98 -9.29 -4.31 6.60
CA GLU A 98 -8.85 -4.43 5.21
C GLU A 98 -10.07 -4.59 4.31
N ILE A 99 -10.19 -3.74 3.29
CA ILE A 99 -11.30 -3.75 2.33
C ILE A 99 -10.74 -3.65 0.91
N PRO A 100 -11.11 -4.53 -0.04
CA PRO A 100 -10.70 -4.41 -1.43
C PRO A 100 -11.11 -3.06 -2.02
N PHE A 101 -10.20 -2.42 -2.75
CA PHE A 101 -10.49 -1.17 -3.44
C PHE A 101 -11.41 -1.44 -4.64
N ASP A 102 -12.48 -0.67 -4.77
CA ASP A 102 -13.39 -0.71 -5.91
C ASP A 102 -13.35 0.64 -6.63
N GLY A 103 -12.85 0.65 -7.86
CA GLY A 103 -12.76 1.86 -8.68
C GLY A 103 -14.11 2.43 -9.12
N ASN A 104 -15.19 1.65 -9.01
CA ASN A 104 -16.55 2.13 -9.29
C ASN A 104 -17.23 2.76 -8.07
N ASN A 105 -16.66 2.57 -6.87
CA ASN A 105 -17.19 3.18 -5.65
C ASN A 105 -16.56 4.57 -5.46
N SER A 106 -17.40 5.62 -5.57
CA SER A 106 -16.96 7.02 -5.39
C SER A 106 -16.31 7.27 -4.02
N ARG A 107 -16.78 6.59 -2.97
CA ARG A 107 -16.20 6.74 -1.62
C ARG A 107 -14.77 6.19 -1.56
N HIS A 108 -14.47 5.14 -2.34
CA HIS A 108 -13.12 4.60 -2.40
C HIS A 108 -12.20 5.52 -3.22
N THR A 109 -12.66 5.99 -4.38
CA THR A 109 -11.87 6.87 -5.25
C THR A 109 -11.62 8.24 -4.62
N GLU A 110 -12.56 8.77 -3.84
CA GLU A 110 -12.37 10.01 -3.07
C GLU A 110 -11.20 9.93 -2.10
N LEU A 111 -10.96 8.78 -1.48
CA LEU A 111 -9.85 8.60 -0.55
C LEU A 111 -8.48 8.53 -1.25
N GLU A 112 -8.41 8.48 -2.58
CA GLU A 112 -7.12 8.62 -3.30
C GLU A 112 -6.53 10.01 -3.10
N ASP A 113 -7.39 11.02 -2.89
CA ASP A 113 -7.00 12.38 -2.52
C ASP A 113 -6.61 12.46 -1.03
N LEU A 114 -5.45 13.05 -0.73
CA LEU A 114 -4.92 13.08 0.63
C LEU A 114 -5.72 13.99 1.56
N GLU A 115 -6.28 15.08 1.05
CA GLU A 115 -7.10 16.00 1.85
C GLU A 115 -8.41 15.33 2.29
N LYS A 116 -9.10 14.70 1.34
CA LYS A 116 -10.32 13.92 1.62
C LYS A 116 -10.03 12.74 2.52
N ARG A 117 -8.90 12.06 2.35
CA ARG A 117 -8.47 10.98 3.22
C ARG A 117 -8.21 11.46 4.65
N THR A 118 -7.51 12.57 4.83
CA THR A 118 -7.31 13.16 6.16
C THR A 118 -8.65 13.55 6.80
N ALA A 119 -9.60 14.10 6.04
CA ALA A 119 -10.93 14.39 6.55
C ALA A 119 -11.70 13.13 7.00
N ALA A 120 -11.55 12.02 6.28
CA ALA A 120 -12.10 10.72 6.68
C ALA A 120 -11.45 10.19 7.97
N GLU A 121 -10.13 10.29 8.09
CA GLU A 121 -9.41 9.91 9.32
C GLU A 121 -9.84 10.74 10.54
N ILE A 122 -10.08 12.05 10.36
CA ILE A 122 -10.59 12.93 11.42
C ILE A 122 -11.95 12.41 11.93
N LYS A 123 -12.90 12.15 11.04
CA LYS A 123 -14.22 11.63 11.41
C LYS A 123 -14.13 10.30 12.17
N LEU A 124 -13.26 9.40 11.72
CA LEU A 124 -13.03 8.11 12.39
C LEU A 124 -12.41 8.30 13.77
N ALA A 125 -11.43 9.20 13.90
CA ALA A 125 -10.78 9.50 15.18
C ALA A 125 -11.77 10.10 16.19
N GLU A 126 -12.59 11.07 15.75
CA GLU A 126 -13.67 11.68 16.54
C GLU A 126 -14.69 10.62 16.99
N ALA A 127 -15.18 9.80 16.06
CA ALA A 127 -16.12 8.73 16.38
C ALA A 127 -15.52 7.75 17.40
N ALA A 128 -14.24 7.40 17.29
CA ALA A 128 -13.58 6.43 18.17
C ALA A 128 -13.04 7.01 19.48
N GLY A 129 -13.10 8.33 19.67
CA GLY A 129 -12.50 9.01 20.82
C GLY A 129 -11.00 8.73 20.93
N THR A 130 -10.29 8.84 19.80
CA THR A 130 -8.81 8.73 19.75
C THR A 130 -8.24 9.93 19.00
N LYS A 131 -6.92 10.12 19.11
CA LYS A 131 -6.23 11.20 18.41
C LYS A 131 -6.03 10.86 16.94
N LEU A 132 -6.04 11.89 16.08
CA LEU A 132 -5.81 11.73 14.65
C LEU A 132 -4.45 11.08 14.36
N CYS A 133 -3.41 11.39 15.14
CA CYS A 133 -2.07 10.82 14.96
C CYS A 133 -2.01 9.31 15.22
N ASN A 134 -2.99 8.74 15.93
CA ASN A 134 -3.02 7.32 16.28
C ASN A 134 -3.71 6.46 15.22
N LEU A 135 -4.28 7.05 14.17
CA LEU A 135 -5.05 6.37 13.13
C LEU A 135 -4.53 6.76 11.75
N LEU A 136 -4.57 5.86 10.77
CA LEU A 136 -4.37 6.21 9.37
C LEU A 136 -5.13 5.29 8.42
N ILE A 137 -5.42 5.79 7.23
CA ILE A 137 -5.94 5.02 6.10
C ILE A 137 -4.82 4.87 5.06
N ASP A 138 -4.49 3.63 4.70
CA ASP A 138 -3.63 3.34 3.55
C ASP A 138 -4.47 2.94 2.34
N ILE A 139 -4.10 3.49 1.18
CA ILE A 139 -4.61 3.09 -0.13
C ILE A 139 -3.41 2.97 -1.07
N PRO A 140 -3.12 1.76 -1.59
CA PRO A 140 -2.14 1.55 -2.64
C PRO A 140 -2.36 2.46 -3.85
N GLU A 141 -1.29 3.00 -4.41
CA GLU A 141 -1.31 3.81 -5.63
C GLU A 141 -1.89 3.03 -6.83
N ARG A 142 -2.24 3.72 -7.92
CA ARG A 142 -2.68 3.05 -9.15
C ARG A 142 -1.50 2.42 -9.86
N ILE A 143 -1.67 1.20 -10.37
CA ILE A 143 -0.70 0.55 -11.26
C ILE A 143 -1.40 0.12 -12.54
N SER A 144 -0.65 0.18 -13.64
CA SER A 144 -1.08 -0.37 -14.92
C SER A 144 -0.19 -1.53 -15.31
N PHE A 145 -0.81 -2.61 -15.77
CA PHE A 145 -0.15 -3.72 -16.49
C PHE A 145 -0.37 -3.62 -18.00
N GLU A 146 -1.00 -2.55 -18.47
CA GLU A 146 -1.22 -2.33 -19.89
C GLU A 146 0.11 -2.04 -20.58
N SER A 147 0.24 -2.58 -21.79
CA SER A 147 1.38 -2.40 -22.64
C SER A 147 0.88 -2.04 -24.04
N ASN A 148 1.30 -0.87 -24.53
CA ASN A 148 1.02 -0.41 -25.88
C ASN A 148 2.13 -0.83 -26.86
N LEU A 149 2.93 -1.85 -26.50
CA LEU A 149 3.98 -2.37 -27.37
C LEU A 149 3.37 -2.96 -28.64
N TRP A 150 3.93 -2.61 -29.79
CA TRP A 150 3.47 -3.12 -31.07
C TRP A 150 4.03 -4.53 -31.32
N ILE A 151 3.18 -5.47 -31.73
CA ILE A 151 3.56 -6.84 -32.08
C ILE A 151 3.63 -6.95 -33.61
N SER A 152 4.83 -7.12 -34.17
CA SER A 152 5.05 -7.03 -35.62
C SER A 152 4.36 -8.14 -36.40
N GLY A 153 4.37 -9.38 -35.92
CA GLY A 153 3.78 -10.52 -36.64
C GLY A 153 2.26 -10.55 -36.62
N GLU A 154 1.62 -9.90 -35.64
CA GLU A 154 0.16 -9.75 -35.55
C GLU A 154 -0.33 -8.38 -36.02
N ASN A 155 0.59 -7.43 -36.24
CA ASN A 155 0.33 -6.06 -36.66
C ASN A 155 -0.72 -5.33 -35.80
N CYS A 156 -0.65 -5.52 -34.48
CA CYS A 156 -1.52 -4.88 -33.50
C CYS A 156 -0.76 -4.55 -32.20
N PRO A 157 -1.33 -3.73 -31.30
CA PRO A 157 -0.82 -3.57 -29.94
C PRO A 157 -0.91 -4.88 -29.14
N PHE A 158 0.01 -5.07 -28.19
CA PHE A 158 0.05 -6.24 -27.31
C PHE A 158 -1.28 -6.52 -26.60
N SER A 159 -1.99 -5.49 -26.13
CA SER A 159 -3.29 -5.65 -25.49
C SER A 159 -4.39 -6.23 -26.41
N SER A 160 -4.18 -6.19 -27.72
CA SER A 160 -5.07 -6.70 -28.77
C SER A 160 -4.44 -7.89 -29.53
N SER A 161 -3.29 -8.39 -29.08
CA SER A 161 -2.64 -9.56 -29.66
C SER A 161 -3.17 -10.85 -29.01
N SER A 162 -2.63 -11.99 -29.42
CA SER A 162 -2.95 -13.32 -28.89
C SER A 162 -2.53 -13.57 -27.43
N THR A 163 -2.26 -12.51 -26.64
CA THR A 163 -1.75 -12.63 -25.27
C THR A 163 -2.83 -13.07 -24.26
N VAL A 164 -2.38 -13.72 -23.18
CA VAL A 164 -3.21 -13.99 -21.99
C VAL A 164 -3.49 -12.72 -21.15
N PHE A 165 -2.72 -11.65 -21.33
CA PHE A 165 -2.89 -10.36 -20.64
C PHE A 165 -3.94 -9.47 -21.33
N THR A 166 -5.14 -10.02 -21.49
CA THR A 166 -6.29 -9.27 -22.00
C THR A 166 -6.70 -8.15 -21.02
N PRO A 167 -7.47 -7.15 -21.48
CA PRO A 167 -7.99 -6.09 -20.60
C PRO A 167 -8.71 -6.63 -19.35
N ASP A 168 -9.46 -7.73 -19.49
CA ASP A 168 -10.14 -8.37 -18.36
C ASP A 168 -9.18 -9.04 -17.38
N THR A 169 -8.14 -9.74 -17.87
CA THR A 169 -7.08 -10.30 -17.02
C THR A 169 -6.35 -9.20 -16.25
N VAL A 170 -6.00 -8.10 -16.92
CA VAL A 170 -5.33 -6.94 -16.30
C VAL A 170 -6.23 -6.28 -15.25
N LYS A 171 -7.52 -6.11 -15.56
CA LYS A 171 -8.51 -5.58 -14.60
C LYS A 171 -8.62 -6.48 -13.37
N ALA A 172 -8.67 -7.80 -13.55
CA ALA A 172 -8.71 -8.74 -12.43
C ALA A 172 -7.45 -8.67 -11.57
N PHE A 173 -6.25 -8.57 -12.16
CA PHE A 173 -5.01 -8.42 -11.41
C PHE A 173 -4.97 -7.12 -10.60
N THR A 174 -5.30 -5.99 -11.22
CA THR A 174 -5.30 -4.69 -10.53
C THR A 174 -6.30 -4.62 -9.38
N GLN A 175 -7.51 -5.17 -9.55
CA GLN A 175 -8.54 -5.21 -8.50
C GLN A 175 -8.12 -6.03 -7.28
N ASN A 176 -7.44 -7.17 -7.47
CA ASN A 176 -7.02 -8.04 -6.36
C ASN A 176 -5.84 -7.50 -5.54
N LEU A 177 -5.15 -6.48 -6.06
CA LEU A 177 -3.93 -5.99 -5.44
C LEU A 177 -4.16 -4.77 -4.54
N ARG A 178 -5.14 -3.93 -4.87
CA ARG A 178 -5.42 -2.70 -4.12
C ARG A 178 -6.35 -3.00 -2.97
N ILE A 179 -5.82 -2.92 -1.75
CA ILE A 179 -6.56 -3.15 -0.50
C ILE A 179 -6.44 -1.87 0.33
N ILE A 180 -7.58 -1.26 0.65
CA ILE A 180 -7.69 -0.14 1.59
C ILE A 180 -7.51 -0.70 3.00
N ARG A 181 -6.65 -0.07 3.80
CA ARG A 181 -6.36 -0.52 5.17
C ARG A 181 -6.58 0.57 6.18
N LEU A 182 -7.07 0.18 7.35
CA LEU A 182 -7.14 1.04 8.53
C LEU A 182 -6.05 0.61 9.52
N GLY A 183 -5.10 1.51 9.78
CA GLY A 183 -4.05 1.34 10.78
C GLY A 183 -4.40 2.06 12.08
N LEU A 184 -4.15 1.42 13.22
CA LEU A 184 -4.32 1.98 14.56
C LEU A 184 -3.06 1.77 15.39
N CYS A 185 -2.67 2.78 16.16
CA CYS A 185 -1.59 2.69 17.14
C CYS A 185 -1.87 1.59 18.16
N ARG A 186 -0.87 0.78 18.50
CA ARG A 186 -1.04 -0.43 19.32
C ARG A 186 -1.53 -0.12 20.73
N GLU A 187 -1.07 0.99 21.29
CA GLU A 187 -1.40 1.47 22.62
C GLU A 187 -2.88 1.88 22.74
N GLU A 188 -3.51 2.23 21.63
CA GLU A 188 -4.91 2.64 21.57
C GLU A 188 -5.86 1.48 21.20
N ALA A 189 -5.31 0.29 20.92
CA ALA A 189 -5.99 -0.83 20.29
C ALA A 189 -6.85 -1.67 21.28
N SER A 190 -7.73 -1.02 22.03
CA SER A 190 -8.72 -1.73 22.86
C SER A 190 -9.76 -2.43 21.98
N GLU A 191 -10.28 -3.58 22.43
CA GLU A 191 -11.27 -4.36 21.68
C GLU A 191 -12.52 -3.53 21.31
N GLN A 192 -13.02 -2.74 22.27
CA GLN A 192 -14.18 -1.88 22.08
C GLN A 192 -13.91 -0.82 21.00
N ARG A 193 -12.73 -0.20 21.02
CA ARG A 193 -12.35 0.82 20.03
C ARG A 193 -12.15 0.22 18.65
N ILE A 194 -11.48 -0.92 18.55
CA ILE A 194 -11.32 -1.65 17.28
C ILE A 194 -12.68 -1.98 16.68
N LYS A 195 -13.61 -2.51 17.48
CA LYS A 195 -14.95 -2.85 17.01
C LYS A 195 -15.70 -1.63 16.49
N LYS A 196 -15.62 -0.51 17.21
CA LYS A 196 -16.22 0.76 16.78
C LYS A 196 -15.60 1.26 15.47
N LEU A 197 -14.27 1.34 15.39
CA LEU A 197 -13.55 1.79 14.20
C LEU A 197 -13.84 0.94 12.96
N LYS A 198 -13.89 -0.39 13.10
CA LYS A 198 -14.26 -1.29 12.00
C LYS A 198 -15.65 -0.95 11.45
N SER A 199 -16.63 -0.81 12.33
CA SER A 199 -18.01 -0.48 11.95
C SER A 199 -18.12 0.88 11.26
N GLU A 200 -17.47 1.90 11.81
CA GLU A 200 -17.47 3.25 11.22
C GLU A 200 -16.72 3.29 9.88
N PHE A 201 -15.64 2.53 9.75
CA PHE A 201 -14.85 2.44 8.53
C PHE A 201 -15.61 1.74 7.40
N GLU A 202 -16.32 0.65 7.70
CA GLU A 202 -17.22 -0.02 6.76
C GLU A 202 -18.37 0.90 6.33
N ALA A 203 -18.97 1.64 7.27
CA ALA A 203 -20.02 2.61 6.98
C ALA A 203 -19.50 3.77 6.09
N LEU A 204 -18.28 4.25 6.36
CA LEU A 204 -17.62 5.30 5.61
C LEU A 204 -17.36 4.89 4.16
N LEU A 205 -16.95 3.65 3.92
CA LEU A 205 -16.63 3.14 2.59
C LEU A 205 -17.86 2.66 1.80
N GLY A 206 -18.94 2.32 2.51
CA GLY A 206 -20.12 1.68 1.92
C GLY A 206 -19.79 0.22 1.60
N SER A 207 -20.59 -0.69 2.15
CA SER A 207 -20.36 -2.13 2.05
C SER A 207 -20.37 -2.63 0.60
N GLY A 208 -19.19 -2.77 0.00
CA GLY A 208 -18.96 -3.70 -1.10
C GLY A 208 -18.93 -5.11 -0.53
N ALA A 209 -19.78 -6.02 -1.06
CA ALA A 209 -19.95 -7.38 -0.59
C ALA A 209 -18.61 -8.05 -0.18
N HIS A 210 -18.53 -8.46 1.09
CA HIS A 210 -17.37 -9.14 1.67
C HIS A 210 -16.92 -10.32 0.81
N LYS A 211 -15.72 -10.23 0.23
CA LYS A 211 -14.83 -11.39 0.13
C LYS A 211 -13.77 -11.20 1.21
N THR A 212 -14.01 -11.81 2.36
CA THR A 212 -12.99 -12.01 3.39
C THR A 212 -11.85 -12.80 2.75
N PHE A 213 -10.68 -12.17 2.60
CA PHE A 213 -9.47 -12.91 2.27
C PHE A 213 -9.07 -13.74 3.49
N PRO A 214 -8.66 -15.01 3.31
CA PRO A 214 -8.17 -15.81 4.42
C PRO A 214 -6.94 -15.13 5.02
N SER A 215 -6.96 -14.95 6.33
CA SER A 215 -5.81 -14.51 7.10
C SER A 215 -4.68 -15.52 6.91
N ASN A 216 -3.65 -15.18 6.13
CA ASN A 216 -2.38 -15.90 6.17
C ASN A 216 -1.68 -15.60 7.51
N SER A 217 -2.13 -16.28 8.55
CA SER A 217 -1.49 -16.37 9.86
C SER A 217 -0.72 -17.69 9.95
N GLN A 218 0.26 -17.89 9.06
CA GLN A 218 1.37 -18.83 9.27
C GLN A 218 2.62 -18.27 8.60
N SER A 219 3.33 -17.40 9.33
CA SER A 219 4.77 -17.23 9.17
C SER A 219 5.37 -17.78 10.46
N SER A 220 5.63 -19.09 10.46
CA SER A 220 6.50 -19.70 11.44
C SER A 220 7.92 -19.19 11.17
N ALA A 221 8.48 -18.48 12.14
CA ALA A 221 9.89 -18.13 12.17
C ALA A 221 10.74 -19.42 12.12
N PRO A 222 11.89 -19.43 11.41
CA PRO A 222 12.78 -20.59 11.41
C PRO A 222 13.37 -20.81 12.81
N GLN A 223 13.13 -21.99 13.37
CA GLN A 223 13.78 -22.46 14.59
C GLN A 223 15.30 -22.55 14.35
N GLN A 224 16.06 -21.90 15.22
CA GLN A 224 17.50 -22.07 15.35
C GLN A 224 17.81 -23.54 15.64
N VAL A 225 18.47 -24.21 14.71
CA VAL A 225 19.06 -25.53 14.94
C VAL A 225 20.32 -25.33 15.77
N SER A 226 20.22 -25.61 17.07
CA SER A 226 21.36 -25.71 17.97
C SER A 226 22.09 -27.04 17.72
N ALA A 227 23.23 -26.97 17.04
CA ALA A 227 24.14 -28.10 16.89
C ALA A 227 24.90 -28.33 18.21
N SER A 228 24.32 -29.16 19.09
CA SER A 228 25.02 -29.69 20.26
C SER A 228 25.90 -30.87 19.87
N ARG A 229 27.21 -30.68 20.02
CA ARG A 229 28.24 -31.72 20.03
C ARG A 229 27.96 -32.78 21.10
N LYS A 230 28.01 -34.06 20.71
CA LYS A 230 28.43 -35.24 21.51
C LYS A 230 29.13 -36.17 20.52
N LEU A 231 30.46 -36.31 20.48
CA LEU A 231 31.35 -37.07 21.37
C LEU A 231 30.87 -38.50 21.66
N GLU A 232 31.74 -39.45 21.31
CA GLU A 232 31.79 -40.89 21.66
C GLU A 232 30.85 -41.82 20.87
N ARG A 233 31.28 -42.90 20.20
CA ARG A 233 32.50 -43.73 20.18
C ARG A 233 32.72 -44.28 18.77
#